data_AF-A0A7X8BP50-F1
#
_entry.id   AF-A0A7X8BP50-F1
#
_cell.length_a   1.000
_cell.length_b   1.000
_cell.length_c   1.000
_cell.angle_alpha   90.00
_cell.angle_beta   90.00
_cell.angle_gamma   90.00
#
_symmetry.space_group_name_H-M   'P 1'
#
loop_
_entity.id
_entity.type
_entity.pdbx_description
1 polymer ?
#
loop_
_entity_poly.entity_id
_entity_poly.type
_entity_poly.pdbx_seq_one_letter_code
_entity_poly.pdbx_strand_id
1 'polypeptide(L)'
;MKKTGWLIAIVIAIVIVFCTAQLTSVKFLDPLNFDVTKDHVYSVDRTEKELIFYVDGEETWRYANMYLNDEETRLQYPFSKYTFDVILNFSLGGLLNGNPTWPGEIHDEDLPGEMWVDWVKVSEL
;
A
#
# COMPACT_ATOMS: atom_id res chain seq x y z
N MET A 1 -19.93 -25.37 8.06
CA MET A 1 -18.47 -25.10 8.14
C MET A 1 -18.22 -23.73 7.52
N LYS A 2 -17.88 -22.73 8.33
CA LYS A 2 -17.54 -21.38 7.87
C LYS A 2 -16.09 -21.41 7.39
N LYS A 3 -15.84 -21.15 6.10
CA LYS A 3 -14.48 -20.90 5.60
C LYS A 3 -14.18 -19.42 5.78
N THR A 4 -13.53 -19.10 6.89
CA THR A 4 -12.81 -17.85 7.12
C THR A 4 -11.57 -17.86 6.23
N GLY A 5 -11.40 -16.84 5.40
CA GLY A 5 -10.27 -16.75 4.49
C GLY A 5 -10.18 -15.36 3.87
N TRP A 6 -9.80 -14.38 4.68
CA TRP A 6 -9.35 -13.07 4.22
C TRP A 6 -8.19 -12.66 5.11
N LEU A 7 -6.97 -13.04 4.71
CA LEU A 7 -5.74 -12.62 5.38
C LEU A 7 -4.61 -12.55 4.37
N ILE A 8 -4.79 -11.75 3.32
CA ILE A 8 -3.74 -11.36 2.38
C ILE A 8 -4.07 -9.92 1.96
N ALA A 9 -3.04 -9.10 1.75
CA ALA A 9 -3.06 -7.82 1.01
C ALA A 9 -3.12 -6.51 1.83
N ILE A 10 -2.13 -6.22 2.69
CA ILE A 10 -1.88 -4.82 3.11
C ILE A 10 -0.79 -4.16 2.26
N VAL A 11 0.17 -4.89 1.70
CA VAL A 11 1.12 -4.29 0.72
C VAL A 11 0.43 -3.99 -0.62
N ILE A 12 -0.57 -4.79 -1.00
CA ILE A 12 -1.40 -4.49 -2.19
C ILE A 12 -2.42 -3.37 -1.88
N ALA A 13 -2.76 -3.09 -0.62
CA ALA A 13 -3.69 -2.01 -0.29
C ALA A 13 -3.11 -0.62 -0.56
N ILE A 14 -1.80 -0.42 -0.39
CA ILE A 14 -1.12 0.82 -0.79
C ILE A 14 -1.35 1.07 -2.28
N VAL A 15 -1.32 0.02 -3.12
CA VAL A 15 -1.59 0.10 -4.57
C VAL A 15 -3.08 0.19 -4.90
N ILE A 16 -3.97 -0.54 -4.21
CA ILE A 16 -5.41 -0.58 -4.53
C ILE A 16 -6.07 0.79 -4.29
N VAL A 17 -5.60 1.57 -3.31
CA VAL A 17 -6.07 2.96 -3.11
C VAL A 17 -5.75 3.84 -4.34
N PHE A 18 -4.69 3.56 -5.11
CA PHE A 18 -4.38 4.28 -6.35
C PHE A 18 -5.34 4.00 -7.50
N CYS A 19 -6.09 2.90 -7.49
CA CYS A 19 -6.85 2.47 -8.68
C CYS A 19 -8.32 2.89 -8.69
N THR A 20 -8.89 3.36 -7.56
CA THR A 20 -10.32 3.72 -7.49
C THR A 20 -10.61 5.14 -7.02
N ALA A 21 -9.62 5.89 -6.51
CA ALA A 21 -9.78 7.28 -6.12
C ALA A 21 -9.15 8.23 -7.16
N GLN A 22 -10.02 8.92 -7.90
CA GLN A 22 -9.80 10.10 -8.76
C GLN A 22 -8.36 10.68 -8.80
N LEU A 23 -7.73 10.50 -9.97
CA LEU A 23 -6.53 11.21 -10.46
C LEU A 23 -6.76 12.72 -10.61
N THR A 24 -6.85 13.50 -9.53
CA THR A 24 -6.87 14.97 -9.66
C THR A 24 -5.93 15.76 -8.77
N SER A 25 -5.06 15.14 -7.95
CA SER A 25 -4.09 15.93 -7.16
C SER A 25 -2.87 15.20 -6.61
N VAL A 26 -2.46 14.06 -7.19
CA VAL A 26 -1.21 13.40 -6.76
C VAL A 26 -0.02 14.23 -7.24
N LYS A 27 0.80 14.74 -6.32
CA LYS A 27 2.17 15.16 -6.64
C LYS A 27 2.96 13.88 -6.88
N PHE A 28 2.88 13.35 -8.09
CA PHE A 28 3.71 12.21 -8.46
C PHE A 28 5.16 12.66 -8.39
N LEU A 29 5.97 11.96 -7.59
CA LEU A 29 7.39 11.81 -7.93
C LEU A 29 7.42 11.38 -9.39
N ASP A 30 8.13 12.10 -10.26
CA ASP A 30 8.20 11.77 -11.68
C ASP A 30 8.57 10.28 -11.82
N PRO A 31 7.64 9.39 -12.22
CA PRO A 31 7.85 7.96 -12.16
C PRO A 31 8.95 7.50 -13.13
N LEU A 32 9.40 8.39 -14.01
CA LEU A 32 10.54 8.18 -14.90
C LEU A 32 11.90 8.37 -14.20
N ASN A 33 11.94 8.93 -12.98
CA ASN A 33 13.18 9.32 -12.28
C ASN A 33 13.25 8.80 -10.82
N PHE A 34 12.59 7.68 -10.49
CA PHE A 34 12.66 7.06 -9.15
C PHE A 34 13.35 5.69 -9.21
N ASP A 35 14.48 5.55 -8.51
CA ASP A 35 15.27 4.31 -8.48
C ASP A 35 14.98 3.48 -7.24
N VAL A 36 14.02 2.55 -7.36
CA VAL A 36 13.60 1.64 -6.29
C VAL A 36 14.71 0.73 -5.74
N THR A 37 15.87 0.65 -6.40
CA THR A 37 17.01 -0.17 -5.96
C THR A 37 17.91 0.54 -4.94
N LYS A 38 17.64 1.81 -4.65
CA LYS A 38 18.31 2.59 -3.59
C LYS A 38 17.52 2.56 -2.29
N ASP A 39 18.19 2.94 -1.22
CA ASP A 39 17.55 3.12 0.08
C ASP A 39 16.57 4.30 0.00
N HIS A 40 15.33 4.03 0.38
CA HIS A 40 14.26 5.01 0.48
C HIS A 40 13.49 4.81 1.79
N VAL A 41 12.97 5.90 2.34
CA VAL A 41 12.10 5.85 3.52
C VAL A 41 10.65 6.01 3.08
N TYR A 42 9.90 4.91 3.16
CA TYR A 42 8.45 4.91 2.95
C TYR A 42 7.75 5.07 4.29
N SER A 43 6.85 6.05 4.41
CA SER A 43 6.08 6.26 5.64
C SER A 43 4.63 6.64 5.37
N VAL A 44 3.79 6.39 6.37
CA VAL A 44 2.39 6.81 6.38
C VAL A 44 2.03 7.32 7.76
N ASP A 45 1.50 8.55 7.82
CA ASP A 45 0.86 9.08 9.01
C ASP A 45 -0.60 8.68 8.99
N ARG A 46 -1.08 8.09 10.09
CA ARG A 46 -2.47 7.71 10.26
C ARG A 46 -3.10 8.49 11.39
N THR A 47 -4.12 9.27 11.06
CA THR A 47 -4.96 9.98 12.04
C THR A 47 -6.42 9.58 11.88
N GLU A 48 -7.30 10.08 12.74
CA GLU A 48 -8.75 9.96 12.55
C GLU A 48 -9.27 10.76 11.33
N LYS A 49 -8.48 11.72 10.83
CA LYS A 49 -8.86 12.64 9.76
C LYS A 49 -8.40 12.17 8.39
N GLU A 50 -7.21 11.61 8.30
CA GLU A 50 -6.58 11.26 7.02
C GLU A 50 -5.39 10.31 7.20
N LEU A 51 -5.09 9.59 6.11
CA LEU A 51 -3.80 8.96 5.88
C LEU A 51 -2.95 9.91 5.03
N ILE A 52 -1.69 10.13 5.39
CA ILE A 52 -0.75 10.93 4.58
C ILE A 52 0.47 10.07 4.26
N PHE A 53 0.81 9.96 2.99
CA PHE A 53 1.88 9.10 2.50
C PHE A 53 3.10 9.91 2.09
N TYR A 54 4.28 9.42 2.47
CA TYR A 54 5.54 10.07 2.17
C TYR A 54 6.54 9.09 1.58
N VAL A 55 7.43 9.63 0.76
CA VAL A 55 8.66 8.97 0.31
C VAL A 55 9.80 9.93 0.59
N ASP A 56 10.80 9.47 1.31
CA ASP A 56 11.97 10.27 1.75
C ASP A 56 11.58 11.54 2.52
N GLY A 57 10.47 11.47 3.26
CA GLY A 57 9.92 12.58 4.03
C GLY A 57 9.12 13.61 3.22
N GLU A 58 9.02 13.46 1.90
CA GLU A 58 8.21 14.33 1.05
C GLU A 58 6.79 13.76 0.90
N GLU A 59 5.76 14.58 1.17
CA GLU A 59 4.37 14.17 1.00
C GLU A 59 4.06 13.92 -0.49
N THR A 60 3.53 12.74 -0.77
CA THR A 60 3.12 12.32 -2.12
C THR A 60 1.62 12.45 -2.31
N TRP A 61 0.84 11.92 -1.37
CA TRP A 61 -0.62 11.90 -1.41
C TRP A 61 -1.22 11.73 -0.01
N ARG A 62 -2.53 11.97 0.09
CA ARG A 62 -3.35 11.85 1.29
C ARG A 62 -4.72 11.25 0.96
N TYR A 63 -5.26 10.48 1.90
CA TYR A 63 -6.60 9.92 1.84
C TYR A 63 -7.43 10.43 3.02
N ALA A 64 -8.37 11.33 2.77
CA ALA A 64 -9.18 11.96 3.81
C ALA A 64 -10.37 11.07 4.24
N ASN A 65 -10.67 11.10 5.53
CA ASN A 65 -11.92 10.64 6.09
C ASN A 65 -13.04 11.59 5.66
N MET A 66 -14.04 11.06 4.97
CA MET A 66 -15.17 11.83 4.47
C MET A 66 -16.27 12.04 5.51
N TYR A 67 -16.17 11.41 6.67
CA TYR A 67 -17.16 11.49 7.76
C TYR A 67 -18.57 11.18 7.28
N LEU A 68 -18.74 10.08 6.53
CA LEU A 68 -20.04 9.70 6.00
C LEU A 68 -21.00 9.31 7.13
N ASN A 69 -22.28 9.65 6.97
CA ASN A 69 -23.30 9.40 7.99
C ASN A 69 -23.59 7.89 8.19
N ASP A 70 -23.24 7.04 7.23
CA ASP A 70 -23.43 5.59 7.23
C ASP A 70 -22.09 4.82 7.24
N GLU A 71 -21.11 5.31 8.00
CA GLU A 71 -19.74 4.79 8.01
C GLU A 71 -19.60 3.32 8.45
N GLU A 72 -20.53 2.79 9.25
CA GLU A 72 -20.52 1.38 9.66
C GLU A 72 -20.81 0.43 8.50
N THR A 73 -21.55 0.87 7.49
CA THR A 73 -21.87 0.07 6.30
C THR A 73 -21.03 0.45 5.10
N ARG A 74 -20.66 1.73 4.96
CA ARG A 74 -19.82 2.26 3.87
C ARG A 74 -18.36 1.87 4.01
N LEU A 75 -17.84 1.79 5.25
CA LEU A 75 -16.44 1.49 5.54
C LEU A 75 -15.47 2.36 4.71
N GLN A 76 -15.75 3.67 4.59
CA GLN A 76 -14.92 4.57 3.80
C GLN A 76 -13.58 4.84 4.49
N TYR A 77 -13.58 4.98 5.82
CA TYR A 77 -12.38 5.22 6.62
C TYR A 77 -12.34 4.34 7.89
N PRO A 78 -12.14 3.02 7.76
CA PRO A 78 -12.06 2.11 8.90
C PRO A 78 -10.69 2.11 9.60
N PHE A 79 -9.75 2.94 9.14
CA PHE A 79 -8.34 2.87 9.53
C PHE A 79 -8.08 3.22 10.99
N SER A 80 -8.94 4.01 11.65
CA SER A 80 -8.83 4.31 13.09
C SER A 80 -9.58 3.31 13.98
N LYS A 81 -10.40 2.42 13.41
CA LYS A 81 -11.23 1.48 14.19
C LYS A 81 -10.45 0.27 14.72
N TYR A 82 -9.34 -0.07 14.08
CA TYR A 82 -8.54 -1.26 14.39
C TYR A 82 -7.06 -0.92 14.50
N THR A 83 -6.33 -1.83 15.15
CA THR A 83 -4.87 -1.86 15.10
C THR A 83 -4.45 -2.53 13.80
N PHE A 84 -3.43 -1.97 13.15
CA PHE A 84 -2.87 -2.49 11.89
C PHE A 84 -1.46 -3.01 12.15
N ASP A 85 -1.15 -4.16 11.57
CA ASP A 85 0.18 -4.77 11.59
C ASP A 85 1.04 -4.21 10.45
N VAL A 86 2.36 -4.40 10.55
CA VAL A 86 3.32 -4.14 9.48
C VAL A 86 3.63 -5.43 8.74
N ILE A 87 3.51 -5.42 7.42
CA ILE A 87 3.83 -6.57 6.54
C ILE A 87 4.94 -6.15 5.58
N LEU A 88 5.99 -6.98 5.50
CA LEU A 88 7.12 -6.80 4.58
C LEU A 88 7.26 -8.07 3.75
N ASN A 89 7.16 -7.97 2.42
CA ASN A 89 7.30 -9.13 1.53
C ASN A 89 7.95 -8.75 0.20
N PHE A 90 8.74 -9.67 -0.35
CA PHE A 90 9.09 -9.74 -1.76
C PHE A 90 8.36 -10.94 -2.33
N SER A 91 7.32 -10.71 -3.12
CA SER A 91 6.51 -11.79 -3.69
C SER A 91 6.49 -11.68 -5.21
N LEU A 92 6.44 -12.84 -5.86
CA LEU A 92 6.34 -12.93 -7.31
C LEU A 92 4.88 -13.06 -7.74
N GLY A 93 4.56 -12.46 -8.89
CA GLY A 93 3.23 -12.53 -9.50
C GLY A 93 3.02 -13.80 -10.31
N GLY A 94 2.92 -13.66 -11.63
CA GLY A 94 2.63 -14.76 -12.56
C GLY A 94 1.14 -15.06 -12.65
N LEU A 95 0.79 -16.35 -12.76
CA LEU A 95 -0.60 -16.80 -12.91
C LEU A 95 -1.20 -17.22 -11.57
N LEU A 96 -2.39 -16.71 -11.27
CA LEU A 96 -3.24 -17.19 -10.18
C LEU A 96 -4.43 -17.95 -10.78
N ASN A 97 -4.46 -19.26 -10.58
CA ASN A 97 -5.51 -20.15 -11.12
C ASN A 97 -5.72 -19.98 -12.64
N GLY A 98 -4.62 -19.83 -13.38
CA GLY A 98 -4.62 -19.65 -14.84
C GLY A 98 -4.88 -18.22 -15.33
N ASN A 99 -5.10 -17.24 -14.44
CA ASN A 99 -5.28 -15.83 -14.81
C ASN A 99 -4.04 -15.01 -14.43
N PRO A 100 -3.61 -14.05 -15.28
CA PRO A 100 -2.49 -13.19 -14.94
C PRO A 100 -2.80 -12.34 -13.71
N THR A 101 -1.84 -12.27 -12.80
CA THR A 101 -1.87 -11.38 -11.64
C THR A 101 -1.40 -9.98 -12.02
N TRP A 102 -1.69 -8.99 -11.16
CA TRP A 102 -1.34 -7.59 -11.42
C TRP A 102 0.16 -7.35 -11.70
N PRO A 103 1.12 -8.00 -11.00
CA PRO A 103 2.55 -7.82 -11.30
C PRO A 103 3.00 -8.33 -12.67
N GLY A 104 2.17 -9.09 -13.40
CA GLY A 104 2.49 -9.58 -14.73
C GLY A 104 3.23 -10.92 -14.73
N GLU A 105 3.90 -11.20 -15.86
CA GLU A 105 4.67 -12.42 -16.10
C GLU A 105 5.99 -12.40 -15.29
N ILE A 106 6.47 -13.59 -14.93
CA ILE A 106 7.75 -13.77 -14.24
C ILE A 106 8.80 -14.13 -15.28
N HIS A 107 9.92 -13.42 -15.25
CA HIS A 107 11.12 -13.74 -16.03
C HIS A 107 12.13 -14.43 -15.11
N ASP A 108 12.29 -15.75 -15.26
CA ASP A 108 13.12 -16.57 -14.37
C ASP A 108 14.60 -16.16 -14.42
N GLU A 109 15.07 -15.58 -15.53
CA GLU A 109 16.43 -15.07 -15.72
C GLU A 109 16.80 -13.90 -14.79
N ASP A 110 15.80 -13.17 -14.26
CA ASP A 110 16.02 -12.04 -13.35
C ASP A 110 16.09 -12.47 -11.88
N LEU A 111 15.87 -13.76 -11.58
CA LEU A 111 15.92 -14.30 -10.23
C LEU A 111 17.34 -14.72 -9.82
N PRO A 112 17.71 -14.57 -8.53
CA PRO A 112 16.88 -14.17 -7.40
C PRO A 112 16.70 -12.66 -7.22
N GLY A 113 15.54 -12.26 -6.67
CA GLY A 113 15.29 -10.90 -6.20
C GLY A 113 15.21 -10.85 -4.67
N GLU A 114 15.73 -9.77 -4.07
CA GLU A 114 15.72 -9.54 -2.62
C GLU A 114 15.25 -8.12 -2.30
N MET A 115 14.61 -7.94 -1.14
CA MET A 115 14.30 -6.62 -0.56
C MET A 115 14.98 -6.54 0.80
N TRP A 116 15.85 -5.55 0.95
CA TRP A 116 16.59 -5.33 2.18
C TRP A 116 15.91 -4.20 2.96
N VAL A 117 15.55 -4.48 4.21
CA VAL A 117 14.89 -3.50 5.10
C VAL A 117 15.86 -3.20 6.23
N ASP A 118 16.40 -1.98 6.23
CA ASP A 118 17.37 -1.54 7.24
C ASP A 118 16.69 -1.39 8.61
N TRP A 119 15.53 -0.73 8.68
CA TRP A 119 14.78 -0.54 9.91
C TRP A 119 13.28 -0.39 9.68
N VAL A 120 12.52 -0.60 10.76
CA VAL A 120 11.10 -0.27 10.86
C VAL A 120 10.90 0.56 12.12
N LYS A 121 10.18 1.68 12.00
CA LYS A 121 9.85 2.56 13.11
C LYS A 121 8.36 2.87 13.11
N VAL A 122 7.74 2.76 14.28
CA VAL A 122 6.40 3.26 14.57
C VAL A 122 6.53 4.31 15.66
N SER A 123 6.01 5.50 15.42
CA SER A 123 5.99 6.60 16.39
C SER A 123 4.59 7.18 16.53
N GLU A 124 4.34 7.79 17.69
CA GLU A 124 3.19 8.67 17.87
C GLU A 124 3.46 10.02 17.19
N LEU A 125 2.39 10.68 16.75
CA LEU A 125 2.42 12.00 16.11
C LEU A 125 2.50 13.14 17.14
#